data_AF-A0A931YXX1-F1
#
_entry.id   AF-A0A931YXX1-F1
#
_cell.length_a   1.000
_cell.length_b   1.000
_cell.length_c   1.000
_cell.angle_alpha   90.00
_cell.angle_beta   90.00
_cell.angle_gamma   90.00
#
_symmetry.space_group_name_H-M   'P 1'
#
loop_
_entity.id
_entity.type
_entity.pdbx_description
1 polymer ?
#
loop_
_entity_poly.entity_id
_entity_poly.type
_entity_poly.pdbx_seq_one_letter_code
_entity_poly.pdbx_strand_id
1 'polypeptide(L)' 'MPRIAEFYGIAIYMYYRDHGVPHFHAVYGEYEAVLTIRGLRVIEGRLPQRDWELARGHRPLRRIAPLE' A
#
# COMPACT_ATOMS: atom_id res chain seq x y z
N MET A 1 -13.04 0.45 -5.44
CA MET A 1 -11.59 0.68 -5.29
C MET A 1 -10.88 -0.66 -5.48
N PRO A 2 -10.17 -0.87 -6.60
CA PRO A 2 -9.53 -2.17 -6.83
C PRO A 2 -8.35 -2.35 -5.87
N ARG A 3 -8.29 -3.52 -5.23
CA ARG A 3 -7.05 -4.05 -4.65
C ARG A 3 -6.14 -4.43 -5.81
N ILE A 4 -5.00 -3.77 -5.94
CA ILE A 4 -4.12 -3.90 -7.11
C ILE A 4 -2.91 -4.82 -6.86
N ALA A 5 -2.53 -5.01 -5.60
CA ALA A 5 -1.41 -5.86 -5.21
C ALA A 5 -1.55 -6.29 -3.75
N GLU A 6 -0.80 -7.33 -3.38
CA GLU A 6 -0.58 -7.73 -1.99
C GLU A 6 0.84 -8.26 -1.84
N PHE A 7 1.48 -7.94 -0.72
CA PHE A 7 2.78 -8.49 -0.34
C PHE A 7 2.86 -8.58 1.18
N TYR A 8 3.38 -9.69 1.71
CA TYR A 8 3.54 -9.88 3.16
C TYR A 8 2.26 -9.61 3.97
N GLY A 9 1.08 -9.87 3.40
CA GLY A 9 -0.22 -9.59 4.01
C GLY A 9 -0.66 -8.12 3.96
N ILE A 10 0.14 -7.24 3.36
CA ILE A 10 -0.19 -5.83 3.12
C ILE A 10 -0.93 -5.72 1.80
N ALA A 11 -2.20 -5.36 1.85
CA ALA A 11 -3.03 -5.13 0.68
C ALA A 11 -2.86 -3.69 0.17
N ILE A 12 -2.63 -3.54 -1.13
CA ILE A 12 -2.46 -2.24 -1.78
C ILE A 12 -3.68 -1.88 -2.60
N TYR A 13 -4.18 -0.68 -2.39
CA TYR A 13 -5.31 -0.13 -3.12
C TYR A 13 -4.96 1.18 -3.81
N MET A 14 -5.60 1.41 -4.96
CA MET A 14 -5.63 2.71 -5.64
C MET A 14 -7.06 3.22 -5.71
N TYR A 15 -7.24 4.45 -5.23
CA TYR A 15 -8.54 5.09 -5.04
C TYR A 15 -8.71 6.18 -6.10
N TYR A 16 -9.49 5.90 -7.15
CA TYR A 16 -9.55 6.79 -8.33
C TYR A 16 -10.15 8.18 -8.08
N ARG A 17 -10.95 8.32 -7.01
CA ARG A 17 -11.54 9.61 -6.58
C ARG A 17 -10.72 10.32 -5.52
N ASP A 18 -9.61 9.73 -5.08
CA ASP A 18 -8.73 10.39 -4.15
C ASP A 18 -7.84 11.40 -4.88
N HIS A 19 -7.65 12.56 -4.26
CA HIS A 19 -7.02 13.72 -4.88
C HIS A 19 -5.85 14.22 -4.04
N GLY A 20 -4.85 14.83 -4.69
CA GLY A 20 -3.66 15.35 -4.02
C GLY A 20 -2.37 14.85 -4.68
N VAL A 21 -1.35 14.57 -3.87
CA VAL A 21 -0.09 13.99 -4.36
C VAL A 21 -0.30 12.54 -4.81
N PRO A 22 0.47 12.01 -5.78
CA PRO A 22 0.36 10.60 -6.16
C PRO A 22 0.65 9.67 -4.96
N HIS A 23 -0.35 8.90 -4.54
CA HIS A 23 -0.30 8.03 -3.37
C HIS A 23 -1.03 6.70 -3.59
N PHE A 24 -0.85 5.77 -2.66
CA PHE A 24 -1.60 4.52 -2.57
C PHE A 24 -1.95 4.22 -1.11
N HIS A 25 -2.94 3.36 -0.90
CA HIS A 25 -3.37 2.91 0.42
C HIS A 25 -2.78 1.54 0.69
N ALA A 26 -2.20 1.37 1.87
CA ALA A 26 -1.68 0.11 2.36
C ALA A 26 -2.45 -0.30 3.61
N VAL A 27 -3.07 -1.47 3.56
CA VAL A 27 -3.87 -2.02 4.65
C VAL A 27 -3.22 -3.31 5.16
N TYR A 28 -3.06 -3.41 6.47
CA TYR A 28 -2.51 -4.58 7.15
C TYR A 28 -3.25 -4.82 8.47
N GLY A 29 -4.12 -5.83 8.51
CA GLY A 29 -4.98 -6.08 9.67
C GLY A 29 -5.85 -4.86 9.98
N GLU A 30 -5.69 -4.30 11.18
CA GLU A 30 -6.36 -3.07 11.65
C GLU A 30 -5.66 -1.76 11.25
N TYR A 31 -4.48 -1.87 10.61
CA TYR A 31 -3.66 -0.72 10.25
C TYR A 31 -3.93 -0.30 8.81
N GLU A 32 -4.07 1.01 8.60
CA GLU A 32 -4.10 1.63 7.27
C GLU A 32 -3.11 2.80 7.23
N ALA A 33 -2.39 2.92 6.12
CA ALA A 33 -1.57 4.07 5.81
C ALA A 33 -1.74 4.51 4.36
N VAL A 34 -1.65 5.83 4.16
CA VAL A 34 -1.56 6.45 2.84
C VAL A 34 -0.11 6.81 2.60
N LEU A 35 0.46 6.34 1.50
CA LEU A 35 1.87 6.54 1.19
C LEU A 35 2.08 7.19 -0.16
N THR A 36 3.02 8.12 -0.24
CA THR A 36 3.44 8.70 -1.52
C THR A 36 4.07 7.63 -2.40
N ILE A 37 3.68 7.57 -3.67
CA ILE A 37 4.31 6.66 -4.65
C ILE A 37 5.81 6.98 -4.77
N ARG A 38 6.16 8.27 -4.75
CA ARG A 38 7.55 8.73 -4.72
C ARG A 38 8.08 8.74 -3.30
N GLY A 39 9.10 7.93 -3.02
CA GLY A 39 9.82 7.92 -1.74
C GLY A 39 9.11 7.20 -0.59
N LEU A 40 7.90 6.65 -0.83
CA LEU A 40 7.16 5.82 0.12
C LEU A 40 7.00 6.47 1.50
N ARG A 41 6.71 7.77 1.53
CA ARG A 41 6.47 8.51 2.77
C ARG A 41 5.03 8.34 3.19
N VAL A 42 4.82 8.02 4.47
CA VAL A 42 3.48 8.02 5.07
C VAL A 42 3.01 9.47 5.17
N ILE A 43 1.85 9.76 4.60
CA ILE A 43 1.19 11.07 4.68
C ILE A 43 -0.05 11.04 5.56
N GLU A 44 -0.63 9.86 5.78
CA GLU A 44 -1.75 9.62 6.69
C GLU A 44 -1.69 8.20 7.25
N GLY A 45 -2.22 7.99 8.45
CA GLY A 45 -2.31 6.68 9.09
C GLY A 45 -0.96 6.14 9.55
N ARG A 46 -0.87 4.82 9.71
CA ARG A 46 0.35 4.13 10.16
C ARG A 46 0.35 2.67 9.73
N LEU A 47 1.54 2.13 9.51
CA LEU A 47 1.78 0.68 9.43
C LEU A 47 2.70 0.25 10.58
N PRO A 48 2.61 -1.01 11.05
CA PRO A 48 3.60 -1.55 11.97
C PRO A 48 4.99 -1.47 11.32
N GLN A 49 5.94 -0.84 12.03
CA GLN A 49 7.24 -0.47 11.48
C GLN A 49 8.00 -1.66 10.89
N ARG A 50 7.97 -2.81 11.57
CA ARG A 50 8.65 -4.03 11.15
C ARG A 50 8.13 -4.58 9.82
N ASP A 51 6.81 -4.56 9.61
CA ASP A 51 6.19 -5.12 8.41
C ASP A 51 6.38 -4.18 7.21
N TRP A 52 6.38 -2.86 7.47
CA TRP A 52 6.69 -1.86 6.46
C TRP A 52 8.18 -1.87 6.03
N GLU A 53 9.11 -2.08 6.95
CA GLU A 53 10.54 -2.23 6.63
C GLU A 53 10.79 -3.47 5.76
N LEU A 54 10.12 -4.59 6.05
CA LEU A 54 10.18 -5.81 5.22
C LEU A 54 9.63 -5.56 3.81
N ALA A 55 8.55 -4.81 3.68
CA ALA A 55 7.99 -4.41 2.40
C ALA A 55 8.94 -3.53 1.58
N ARG A 56 9.60 -2.55 2.23
CA ARG A 56 10.55 -1.64 1.57
C ARG A 56 11.82 -2.34 1.10
N GLY A 57 12.15 -3.51 1.64
CA GLY A 57 13.34 -4.30 1.31
C GLY A 57 13.42 -4.90 -0.11
N HIS A 58 12.51 -4.53 -1.03
CA HIS A 58 12.54 -4.91 -2.46
C HIS A 58 12.51 -6.44 -2.70
N ARG A 59 11.41 -7.10 -2.32
CA ARG A 59 11.06 -8.45 -2.85
C ARG A 59 9.93 -8.33 -3.89
N PRO A 60 9.90 -9.20 -4.92
CA PRO A 60 8.95 -9.07 -6.02
C PRO A 60 7.50 -9.11 -5.54
N LEU A 61 6.71 -8.12 -5.96
CA LEU A 61 5.28 -8.05 -5.75
C LEU A 61 4.61 -9.28 -6.36
N ARG A 62 3.79 -9.99 -5.59
CA ARG A 62 2.93 -11.04 -6.16
C ARG A 62 1.81 -10.32 -6.92
N ARG A 63 1.84 -10.38 -8.26
CA ARG A 63 0.74 -9.83 -9.09
C ARG A 63 -0.55 -10.56 -8.71
N ILE A 64 -1.58 -9.81 -8.36
CA ILE A 64 -2.95 -10.34 -8.20
C ILE A 64 -3.68 -10.09 -9.51
N ALA A 65 -4.51 -11.05 -9.93
CA ALA A 65 -5.44 -10.82 -11.03
C ALA A 65 -6.38 -9.64 -10.67
N PRO A 66 -6.72 -8.75 -11.62
CA PRO A 66 -7.72 -7.73 -11.38
C PRO A 66 -9.01 -8.37 -10.85
N LEU A 67 -9.65 -7.74 -9.87
CA LEU A 67 -11.02 -8.09 -9.52
C LEU A 67 -11.91 -7.73 -10.73
N GLU A 68 -12.61 -8.72 -11.27
CA GLU A 68 -13.62 -8.53 -12.33
C GLU A 68 -14.73 -7.55 -11.91
#